data_AF-A0A259D6M5-F1
#
_entry.id   AF-A0A259D6M5-F1
#
_cell.length_a   1.000
_cell.length_b   1.000
_cell.length_c   1.000
_cell.angle_alpha   90.00
_cell.angle_beta   90.00
_cell.angle_gamma   90.00
#
_symmetry.space_group_name_H-M   'P 1'
#
loop_
_entity.id
_entity.type
_entity.pdbx_description
1 polymer ?
#
loop_
_entity_poly.entity_id
_entity_poly.type
_entity_poly.pdbx_seq_one_letter_code
_entity_poly.pdbx_strand_id
1 'polypeptide(L)'
;MLSSRAAVRKYSAGVQVSISDLTWHPTLSDEFMLDFDIVIVPSSSAKFEMASTEIFILEYAQKRMARLAANKQFILVAPSKVVPGYASLGSFTNLEFLMNCYITPPIHQTPDLDAYVYEDFLCVCSDQKVAENFSNFGKFLAKKIEERRTIKKTLSLSGTSLNREIVKKVSVLDDYRVRARELGIYGGYAAKPASDAPQETPPESTPGVVKGGRFIPAFLRRSE
;
A
#
# COMPACT_ATOMS: atom_id res chain seq x y z
N MET A 1 -9.73 -20.81 -7.93
CA MET A 1 -8.37 -20.29 -8.14
C MET A 1 -7.69 -20.81 -9.40
N LEU A 2 -7.70 -22.13 -9.68
CA LEU A 2 -7.04 -22.66 -10.90
C LEU A 2 -7.59 -22.05 -12.21
N SER A 3 -8.90 -21.83 -12.29
CA SER A 3 -9.56 -21.15 -13.43
C SER A 3 -9.09 -19.70 -13.59
N SER A 4 -9.02 -18.92 -12.51
CA SER A 4 -8.54 -17.53 -12.52
C SER A 4 -7.08 -17.44 -12.96
N ARG A 5 -6.21 -18.33 -12.47
CA ARG A 5 -4.80 -18.41 -12.90
C ARG A 5 -4.68 -18.78 -14.38
N ALA A 6 -5.48 -19.73 -14.84
CA ALA A 6 -5.52 -20.12 -16.25
C ALA A 6 -6.00 -18.95 -17.13
N ALA A 7 -7.01 -18.21 -16.69
CA ALA A 7 -7.50 -17.02 -17.39
C ALA A 7 -6.41 -15.94 -17.48
N VAL A 8 -5.76 -15.57 -16.36
CA VAL A 8 -4.67 -14.59 -16.36
C VAL A 8 -3.58 -15.03 -17.34
N ARG A 9 -3.13 -16.28 -17.31
CA ARG A 9 -2.10 -16.79 -18.25
C ARG A 9 -2.56 -16.75 -19.71
N LYS A 10 -3.80 -17.17 -19.98
CA LYS A 10 -4.37 -17.20 -21.33
C LYS A 10 -4.50 -15.80 -21.93
N TYR A 11 -5.09 -14.87 -21.18
CA TYR A 11 -5.36 -13.51 -21.68
C TYR A 11 -4.15 -12.59 -21.62
N SER A 12 -3.13 -12.93 -20.82
CA SER A 12 -1.86 -12.21 -20.84
C SER A 12 -0.93 -12.67 -21.97
N ALA A 13 -1.25 -13.77 -22.65
CA ALA A 13 -0.48 -14.24 -23.80
C ALA A 13 -0.69 -13.31 -25.00
N GLY A 14 0.40 -12.72 -25.51
CA GLY A 14 0.38 -11.89 -26.72
C GLY A 14 0.02 -10.41 -26.50
N VAL A 15 -0.19 -9.97 -25.26
CA VAL A 15 -0.39 -8.56 -24.93
C VAL A 15 0.83 -7.95 -24.24
N GLN A 16 1.03 -6.64 -24.39
CA GLN A 16 2.13 -5.93 -23.73
C GLN A 16 1.85 -5.69 -22.24
N VAL A 17 0.58 -5.47 -21.90
CA VAL A 17 0.08 -5.21 -20.56
C VAL A 17 -1.25 -5.93 -20.40
N SER A 18 -1.42 -6.62 -19.28
CA SER A 18 -2.67 -7.26 -18.88
C SER A 18 -3.06 -6.69 -17.52
N ILE A 19 -4.28 -6.19 -17.42
CA ILE A 19 -4.83 -5.60 -16.18
C ILE A 19 -5.95 -6.52 -15.71
N SER A 20 -5.93 -6.88 -14.43
CA SER A 20 -6.99 -7.66 -13.79
C SER A 20 -7.56 -6.84 -12.64
N ASP A 21 -8.85 -6.51 -12.74
CA ASP A 21 -9.61 -5.96 -11.63
C ASP A 21 -10.08 -7.11 -10.73
N LEU A 22 -9.73 -7.04 -9.45
CA LEU A 22 -9.92 -8.11 -8.50
C LEU A 22 -10.51 -7.57 -7.20
N THR A 23 -11.65 -8.09 -6.81
CA THR A 23 -12.15 -7.93 -5.45
C THR A 23 -11.42 -8.90 -4.53
N TRP A 24 -10.54 -8.38 -3.67
CA TRP A 24 -9.84 -9.22 -2.70
C TRP A 24 -10.82 -9.80 -1.67
N HIS A 25 -10.66 -11.10 -1.37
CA HIS A 25 -11.45 -11.78 -0.34
C HIS A 25 -10.52 -12.69 0.47
N PRO A 26 -10.72 -12.89 1.78
CA PRO A 26 -9.85 -13.71 2.62
C PRO A 26 -9.66 -15.16 2.13
N THR A 27 -10.60 -15.69 1.34
CA THR A 27 -10.48 -17.03 0.74
C THR A 27 -9.61 -17.07 -0.50
N LEU A 28 -9.23 -15.92 -1.07
CA LEU A 28 -8.27 -15.86 -2.16
C LEU A 28 -6.87 -16.13 -1.60
N SER A 29 -6.21 -17.14 -2.16
CA SER A 29 -4.82 -17.43 -1.81
C SER A 29 -3.92 -16.26 -2.19
N ASP A 30 -3.07 -15.86 -1.25
CA ASP A 30 -2.01 -14.86 -1.45
C ASP A 30 -0.92 -15.33 -2.44
N GLU A 31 -0.81 -16.64 -2.73
CA GLU A 31 0.01 -17.13 -3.85
C GLU A 31 -0.51 -16.65 -5.21
N PHE A 32 -1.81 -16.35 -5.34
CA PHE A 32 -2.34 -15.84 -6.60
C PHE A 32 -1.80 -14.44 -6.90
N MET A 33 -1.56 -13.61 -5.88
CA MET A 33 -0.97 -12.29 -6.07
C MET A 33 0.44 -12.38 -6.67
N LEU A 34 1.19 -13.46 -6.41
CA LEU A 34 2.53 -13.65 -6.96
C LEU A 34 2.54 -13.91 -8.48
N ASP A 35 1.41 -14.18 -9.11
CA ASP A 35 1.30 -14.31 -10.57
C ASP A 35 1.36 -12.95 -11.29
N PHE A 36 1.23 -11.84 -10.55
CA PHE A 36 1.25 -10.48 -11.10
C PHE A 36 2.64 -9.85 -10.96
N ASP A 37 3.10 -9.12 -11.98
CA ASP A 37 4.38 -8.39 -11.90
C ASP A 37 4.28 -7.14 -11.00
N ILE A 38 3.09 -6.55 -10.92
CA ILE A 38 2.73 -5.36 -10.14
C ILE A 38 1.34 -5.59 -9.51
N VAL A 39 1.20 -5.26 -8.23
CA VAL A 39 -0.09 -5.23 -7.51
C VAL A 39 -0.40 -3.79 -7.14
N ILE A 40 -1.56 -3.29 -7.53
CA ILE A 40 -2.02 -1.93 -7.19
C ILE A 40 -3.10 -2.06 -6.11
N VAL A 41 -2.92 -1.36 -5.00
CA VAL A 41 -3.83 -1.37 -3.85
C VAL A 41 -4.42 0.03 -3.69
N PRO A 42 -5.67 0.27 -4.14
CA PRO A 42 -6.33 1.54 -3.94
C PRO A 42 -6.69 1.73 -2.45
N SER A 43 -6.52 2.95 -1.95
CA SER A 43 -6.92 3.35 -0.60
C SER A 43 -7.39 4.80 -0.62
N SER A 44 -8.44 5.16 0.14
CA SER A 44 -8.71 6.57 0.38
C SER A 44 -7.84 7.15 1.50
N SER A 45 -8.00 8.46 1.74
CA SER A 45 -7.42 9.17 2.88
C SER A 45 -8.13 8.88 4.21
N ALA A 46 -9.20 8.08 4.22
CA ALA A 46 -9.86 7.68 5.47
C ALA A 46 -8.92 6.80 6.31
N LYS A 47 -8.75 7.13 7.60
CA LYS A 47 -7.82 6.44 8.50
C LYS A 47 -8.02 4.93 8.55
N PHE A 48 -9.27 4.48 8.54
CA PHE A 48 -9.60 3.05 8.56
C PHE A 48 -9.20 2.35 7.25
N GLU A 49 -9.39 3.01 6.10
CA GLU A 49 -8.97 2.46 4.80
C GLU A 49 -7.44 2.43 4.66
N MET A 50 -6.75 3.47 5.12
CA MET A 50 -5.29 3.47 5.15
C MET A 50 -4.74 2.36 6.05
N ALA A 51 -5.27 2.22 7.27
CA ALA A 51 -4.83 1.17 8.20
C ALA A 51 -5.12 -0.25 7.68
N SER A 52 -6.29 -0.47 7.07
CA SER A 52 -6.62 -1.77 6.47
C SER A 52 -5.74 -2.08 5.25
N THR A 53 -5.39 -1.07 4.46
CA THR A 53 -4.41 -1.19 3.36
C THR A 53 -3.02 -1.56 3.89
N GLU A 54 -2.56 -0.90 4.95
CA GLU A 54 -1.29 -1.23 5.62
C GLU A 54 -1.28 -2.67 6.14
N ILE A 55 -2.34 -3.08 6.84
CA ILE A 55 -2.48 -4.45 7.36
C ILE A 55 -2.43 -5.46 6.22
N PHE A 56 -3.21 -5.24 5.16
CA PHE A 56 -3.24 -6.13 3.99
C PHE A 56 -1.84 -6.31 3.38
N ILE A 57 -1.12 -5.20 3.14
CA ILE A 57 0.21 -5.24 2.53
C ILE A 57 1.22 -5.89 3.47
N LEU A 58 1.19 -5.58 4.77
CA LEU A 58 2.11 -6.15 5.76
C LEU A 58 1.89 -7.65 5.92
N GLU A 59 0.64 -8.12 5.97
CA GLU A 59 0.34 -9.55 6.05
C GLU A 59 0.87 -10.29 4.82
N TYR A 60 0.64 -9.75 3.62
CA TYR A 60 1.15 -10.31 2.39
C TYR A 60 2.69 -10.33 2.36
N ALA A 61 3.31 -9.19 2.70
CA ALA A 61 4.75 -9.04 2.73
C ALA A 61 5.41 -10.00 3.74
N GLN A 62 4.83 -10.14 4.93
CA GLN A 62 5.31 -11.08 5.96
C GLN A 62 5.22 -12.53 5.48
N LYS A 63 4.10 -12.94 4.89
CA LYS A 63 3.90 -14.32 4.41
C LYS A 63 4.76 -14.66 3.19
N ARG A 64 5.06 -13.68 2.34
CA ARG A 64 5.71 -13.89 1.03
C ARG A 64 7.03 -13.17 0.85
N MET A 65 7.68 -12.68 1.91
CA MET A 65 8.90 -11.84 1.84
C MET A 65 9.96 -12.41 0.89
N ALA A 66 10.32 -13.68 1.05
CA ALA A 66 11.35 -14.33 0.23
C ALA A 66 10.96 -14.36 -1.27
N ARG A 67 9.68 -14.61 -1.56
CA ARG A 67 9.13 -14.69 -2.92
C ARG A 67 9.01 -13.30 -3.55
N LEU A 68 8.62 -12.29 -2.77
CA LEU A 68 8.59 -10.89 -3.20
C LEU A 68 9.99 -10.38 -3.54
N ALA A 69 10.98 -10.72 -2.71
CA ALA A 69 12.37 -10.37 -2.94
C ALA A 69 12.95 -11.06 -4.19
N ALA A 70 12.58 -12.33 -4.41
CA ALA A 70 12.98 -13.12 -5.58
C ALA A 70 12.35 -12.60 -6.88
N ASN A 71 11.04 -12.42 -6.87
CA ASN A 71 10.27 -12.03 -8.07
C ASN A 71 10.38 -10.53 -8.37
N LYS A 72 10.88 -9.74 -7.41
CA LYS A 72 10.94 -8.27 -7.47
C LYS A 72 9.58 -7.65 -7.82
N GLN A 73 8.50 -8.25 -7.32
CA GLN A 73 7.14 -7.74 -7.55
C GLN A 73 7.00 -6.36 -6.91
N PHE A 74 6.37 -5.41 -7.61
CA PHE A 74 6.03 -4.11 -7.04
C PHE A 74 4.65 -4.13 -6.41
N ILE A 75 4.53 -3.49 -5.24
CA ILE A 75 3.27 -3.19 -4.58
C ILE A 75 3.10 -1.66 -4.67
N LEU A 76 2.03 -1.21 -5.31
CA LEU A 76 1.75 0.21 -5.51
C LEU A 76 0.52 0.60 -4.68
N VAL A 77 0.71 1.39 -3.63
CA VAL A 77 -0.41 2.01 -2.91
C VAL A 77 -0.91 3.17 -3.75
N ALA A 78 -2.18 3.13 -4.14
CA ALA A 78 -2.81 4.16 -4.95
C ALA A 78 -3.78 5.01 -4.11
N PRO A 79 -3.36 6.22 -3.68
CA PRO A 79 -4.26 7.14 -3.01
C PRO A 79 -5.41 7.51 -3.96
N SER A 80 -6.64 7.19 -3.58
CA SER A 80 -7.84 7.37 -4.39
C SER A 80 -8.84 8.28 -3.68
N LYS A 81 -9.64 9.03 -4.44
CA LYS A 81 -10.62 9.99 -3.90
C LYS A 81 -10.00 10.97 -2.90
N VAL A 82 -8.76 11.39 -3.17
CA VAL A 82 -8.04 12.29 -2.28
C VAL A 82 -8.57 13.71 -2.44
N VAL A 83 -8.89 14.37 -1.33
CA VAL A 83 -9.25 15.79 -1.37
C VAL A 83 -8.02 16.60 -1.80
N PRO A 84 -8.13 17.48 -2.81
CA PRO A 84 -7.02 18.35 -3.20
C PRO A 84 -6.46 19.12 -1.99
N GLY A 85 -5.14 19.13 -1.84
CA GLY A 85 -4.46 19.77 -0.69
C GLY A 85 -4.23 18.89 0.54
N TYR A 86 -4.71 17.63 0.54
CA TYR A 86 -4.42 16.66 1.61
C TYR A 86 -2.92 16.34 1.77
N ALA A 87 -2.11 16.60 0.75
CA ALA A 87 -0.68 16.22 0.68
C ALA A 87 0.27 17.00 1.62
N SER A 88 -0.23 17.80 2.56
CA SER A 88 0.60 18.72 3.37
C SER A 88 0.98 18.21 4.78
N LEU A 89 0.48 17.05 5.22
CA LEU A 89 0.58 16.65 6.65
C LEU A 89 1.36 15.36 6.95
N GLY A 90 1.94 14.69 5.96
CA GLY A 90 2.78 13.49 6.17
C GLY A 90 2.71 12.46 5.05
N SER A 91 3.37 11.32 5.26
CA SER A 91 3.30 10.20 4.31
C SER A 91 1.92 9.54 4.31
N PHE A 92 1.46 9.10 3.13
CA PHE A 92 0.15 8.48 2.94
C PHE A 92 0.04 7.10 3.63
N THR A 93 1.16 6.37 3.75
CA THR A 93 1.27 5.13 4.53
C THR A 93 2.65 5.02 5.14
N ASN A 94 2.80 4.18 6.16
CA ASN A 94 4.07 3.93 6.84
C ASN A 94 4.88 2.79 6.19
N LEU A 95 4.63 2.48 4.91
CA LEU A 95 5.18 1.31 4.22
C LEU A 95 6.45 1.58 3.43
N GLU A 96 7.01 2.80 3.50
CA GLU A 96 8.17 3.23 2.71
C GLU A 96 9.45 2.41 2.97
N PHE A 97 9.52 1.73 4.12
CA PHE A 97 10.63 0.83 4.45
C PHE A 97 10.60 -0.48 3.64
N LEU A 98 9.45 -0.85 3.06
CA LEU A 98 9.33 -1.99 2.17
C LEU A 98 9.92 -1.63 0.80
N MET A 99 11.09 -2.18 0.48
CA MET A 99 11.86 -1.83 -0.73
C MET A 99 11.09 -1.91 -2.07
N ASN A 100 10.05 -2.75 -2.14
CA ASN A 100 9.25 -2.96 -3.33
C ASN A 100 7.85 -2.32 -3.24
N CYS A 101 7.60 -1.52 -2.20
CA CYS A 101 6.34 -0.82 -1.99
C CYS A 101 6.51 0.66 -2.37
N TYR A 102 5.63 1.18 -3.21
CA TYR A 102 5.66 2.57 -3.66
C TYR A 102 4.29 3.21 -3.54
N ILE A 103 4.26 4.52 -3.31
CA ILE A 103 3.01 5.30 -3.33
C ILE A 103 2.92 5.98 -4.70
N THR A 104 1.78 5.85 -5.37
CA THR A 104 1.55 6.53 -6.66
C THR A 104 1.18 8.00 -6.43
N PRO A 105 1.22 8.86 -7.47
CA PRO A 105 0.53 10.14 -7.44
C PRO A 105 -0.94 9.93 -7.01
N PRO A 106 -1.50 10.84 -6.19
CA PRO A 106 -2.87 10.71 -5.73
C PRO A 106 -3.86 10.97 -6.88
N ILE A 107 -4.92 10.16 -6.91
CA ILE A 107 -6.10 10.41 -7.74
C ILE A 107 -7.07 11.24 -6.90
N HIS A 108 -7.32 12.47 -7.35
CA HIS A 108 -8.17 13.39 -6.62
C HIS A 108 -9.65 13.00 -6.75
N GLN A 109 -10.43 13.36 -5.73
CA GLN A 109 -11.87 13.22 -5.80
C GLN A 109 -12.44 14.17 -6.86
N THR A 110 -13.12 13.59 -7.85
CA THR A 110 -13.93 14.35 -8.82
C THR A 110 -15.37 14.39 -8.28
N PRO A 111 -15.95 15.57 -8.02
CA PRO A 111 -17.25 15.70 -7.38
C PRO A 111 -18.42 15.15 -8.21
N ASP A 112 -18.27 15.08 -9.54
CA ASP A 112 -19.27 14.53 -10.45
C ASP A 112 -18.62 13.48 -11.36
N LEU A 113 -18.15 12.38 -10.76
CA LEU A 113 -17.55 11.28 -11.53
C LEU A 113 -18.58 10.62 -12.47
N ASP A 114 -19.86 10.64 -12.08
CA ASP A 114 -20.96 10.05 -12.84
C ASP A 114 -21.22 10.78 -14.16
N ALA A 115 -20.93 12.09 -14.24
CA ALA A 115 -20.95 12.83 -15.50
C ALA A 115 -19.93 12.29 -16.54
N TYR A 116 -18.90 11.58 -16.12
CA TYR A 116 -17.87 11.00 -16.99
C TYR A 116 -18.13 9.53 -17.33
N VAL A 117 -19.26 8.93 -16.91
CA VAL A 117 -19.58 7.52 -17.19
C VAL A 117 -19.71 7.24 -18.70
N TYR A 118 -20.09 8.25 -19.48
CA TYR A 118 -20.22 8.16 -20.94
C TYR A 118 -18.97 8.64 -21.69
N GLU A 119 -17.96 9.13 -20.98
CA GLU A 119 -16.66 9.46 -21.56
C GLU A 119 -15.80 8.20 -21.63
N ASP A 120 -14.98 8.06 -22.69
CA ASP A 120 -14.16 6.86 -22.88
C ASP A 120 -13.14 6.67 -21.74
N PHE A 121 -12.40 7.74 -21.39
CA PHE A 121 -11.39 7.71 -20.34
C PHE A 121 -11.21 9.05 -19.63
N LEU A 122 -10.96 8.99 -18.31
CA LEU A 122 -10.69 10.19 -17.50
C LEU A 122 -9.48 10.99 -18.01
N CYS A 123 -8.45 10.35 -18.58
CA CYS A 123 -7.27 11.04 -19.09
C CYS A 123 -7.51 11.88 -20.36
N VAL A 124 -8.68 11.77 -21.00
CA VAL A 124 -9.05 12.55 -22.21
C VAL A 124 -10.35 13.31 -22.03
N CYS A 125 -10.88 13.38 -20.80
CA CYS A 125 -12.13 14.10 -20.54
C CYS A 125 -11.97 15.62 -20.73
N SER A 126 -13.10 16.30 -20.86
CA SER A 126 -13.17 17.74 -21.10
C SER A 126 -12.63 18.59 -19.94
N ASP A 127 -12.68 18.10 -18.69
CA ASP A 127 -12.06 18.75 -17.55
C ASP A 127 -10.55 18.46 -17.52
N GLN A 128 -9.79 19.47 -17.95
CA GLN A 128 -8.33 19.41 -18.01
C GLN A 128 -7.68 19.04 -16.66
N LYS A 129 -8.25 19.46 -15.51
CA LYS A 129 -7.67 19.15 -14.19
C LYS A 129 -7.83 17.67 -13.86
N VAL A 130 -8.99 17.10 -14.17
CA VAL A 130 -9.27 15.67 -14.01
C VAL A 130 -8.38 14.85 -14.94
N ALA A 131 -8.30 15.26 -16.22
CA ALA A 131 -7.47 14.62 -17.22
C ALA A 131 -5.98 14.62 -16.87
N GLU A 132 -5.45 15.77 -16.43
CA GLU A 132 -4.05 15.89 -15.98
C GLU A 132 -3.77 15.07 -14.73
N ASN A 133 -4.66 15.09 -13.74
CA ASN A 133 -4.49 14.30 -12.52
C ASN A 133 -4.44 12.79 -12.83
N PHE A 134 -5.38 12.28 -13.61
CA PHE A 134 -5.39 10.87 -13.98
C PHE A 134 -4.21 10.50 -14.89
N SER A 135 -3.82 11.41 -15.78
CA SER A 135 -2.62 11.24 -16.62
C SER A 135 -1.33 11.17 -15.81
N ASN A 136 -1.20 11.93 -14.73
CA ASN A 136 -0.03 11.87 -13.85
C ASN A 136 0.07 10.50 -13.15
N PHE A 137 -1.05 9.95 -12.69
CA PHE A 137 -1.12 8.59 -12.18
C PHE A 137 -0.72 7.56 -13.27
N GLY A 138 -1.29 7.66 -14.47
CA GLY A 138 -0.98 6.78 -15.60
C GLY A 138 0.50 6.82 -16.03
N LYS A 139 1.10 8.01 -16.10
CA LYS A 139 2.54 8.18 -16.42
C LYS A 139 3.43 7.51 -15.39
N PHE A 140 3.08 7.60 -14.10
CA PHE A 140 3.80 6.91 -13.04
C PHE A 140 3.71 5.38 -13.20
N LEU A 141 2.52 4.84 -13.47
CA LEU A 141 2.34 3.41 -13.73
C LEU A 141 3.14 2.94 -14.95
N ALA A 142 3.11 3.69 -16.06
CA ALA A 142 3.86 3.36 -17.27
C ALA A 142 5.37 3.28 -16.98
N LYS A 143 5.91 4.21 -16.19
CA LYS A 143 7.30 4.18 -15.74
C LYS A 143 7.60 2.92 -14.92
N LYS A 144 6.74 2.58 -13.95
CA LYS A 144 6.90 1.38 -13.11
C LYS A 144 6.81 0.08 -13.91
N ILE A 145 5.95 0.01 -14.92
CA ILE A 145 5.87 -1.12 -15.85
C ILE A 145 7.19 -1.32 -16.61
N GLU A 146 7.81 -0.25 -17.11
CA GLU A 146 9.08 -0.35 -17.83
C GLU A 146 10.26 -0.71 -16.91
N GLU A 147 10.29 -0.14 -15.69
CA GLU A 147 11.23 -0.55 -14.64
C GLU A 147 11.12 -2.06 -14.36
N ARG A 148 9.89 -2.58 -14.22
CA ARG A 148 9.65 -4.02 -14.01
C ARG A 148 10.09 -4.86 -15.19
N ARG A 149 9.79 -4.43 -16.42
CA ARG A 149 10.20 -5.14 -17.64
C ARG A 149 11.72 -5.25 -17.73
N THR A 150 12.44 -4.19 -17.38
CA THR A 150 13.91 -4.16 -17.34
C THR A 150 14.44 -5.13 -16.29
N ILE A 151 13.92 -5.09 -15.05
CA ILE A 151 14.31 -6.01 -13.98
C ILE A 151 14.09 -7.48 -14.38
N LYS A 152 12.95 -7.78 -15.00
CA LYS A 152 12.60 -9.15 -15.43
C LYS A 152 13.56 -9.68 -16.50
N LYS A 153 13.96 -8.84 -17.45
CA LYS A 153 14.99 -9.17 -18.45
C LYS A 153 16.32 -9.50 -17.77
N THR A 154 16.78 -8.69 -16.82
CA THR A 154 18.03 -8.93 -16.09
C THR A 154 17.98 -10.21 -15.26
N LEU A 155 16.88 -10.46 -14.54
CA LEU A 155 16.69 -11.69 -13.76
C LEU A 155 16.71 -12.94 -14.65
N SER A 156 16.15 -12.86 -15.85
CA SER A 156 16.17 -13.97 -16.82
C SER A 156 17.57 -14.26 -17.36
N LEU A 157 18.46 -13.26 -17.39
CA LEU A 157 19.82 -13.38 -17.94
C LEU A 157 20.84 -13.85 -16.91
N SER A 158 20.71 -13.42 -15.64
CA SER A 158 21.73 -13.71 -14.61
C SER A 158 21.69 -15.13 -14.04
N GLY A 159 20.68 -15.95 -14.37
CA GLY A 159 20.47 -17.24 -13.69
C GLY A 159 20.11 -17.02 -12.22
N THR A 160 19.30 -17.90 -11.64
CA THR A 160 18.81 -17.78 -10.26
C THR A 160 19.91 -18.04 -9.22
N SER A 161 20.85 -17.12 -9.04
CA SER A 161 21.65 -17.03 -7.81
C SER A 161 20.97 -16.05 -6.86
N LEU A 162 19.92 -16.50 -6.18
CA LEU A 162 19.30 -15.72 -5.12
C LEU A 162 20.20 -15.75 -3.88
N ASN A 163 20.70 -14.56 -3.51
CA ASN A 163 21.45 -14.30 -2.30
C ASN A 163 20.72 -14.87 -1.07
N ARG A 164 21.36 -15.85 -0.41
CA ARG A 164 20.94 -16.48 0.86
C ARG A 164 20.79 -15.48 2.02
N GLU A 165 21.24 -14.24 1.88
CA GLU A 165 21.22 -13.23 2.95
C GLU A 165 19.82 -12.68 3.31
N ILE A 166 18.86 -12.70 2.37
CA ILE A 166 17.50 -12.16 2.64
C ILE A 166 16.74 -13.01 3.67
N VAL A 167 17.14 -14.28 3.85
CA VAL A 167 16.56 -15.21 4.84
C VAL A 167 16.84 -14.78 6.29
N LYS A 168 17.73 -13.81 6.52
CA LYS A 168 18.08 -13.33 7.88
C LYS A 168 17.34 -12.07 8.33
N LYS A 169 16.45 -11.47 7.51
CA LYS A 169 15.74 -10.26 7.94
C LYS A 169 14.73 -10.58 9.05
N VAL A 170 14.97 -9.95 10.20
CA VAL A 170 14.05 -9.83 11.32
C VAL A 170 12.72 -9.29 10.77
N SER A 171 11.63 -10.03 11.01
CA SER A 171 10.22 -9.75 10.71
C SER A 171 9.86 -8.35 10.15
N VAL A 172 9.16 -8.26 9.01
CA VAL A 172 8.59 -7.00 8.47
C VAL A 172 7.80 -6.25 9.53
N LEU A 173 7.07 -7.00 10.35
CA LEU A 173 6.21 -6.44 11.39
C LEU A 173 7.02 -5.74 12.49
N ASP A 174 8.26 -6.15 12.74
CA ASP A 174 9.09 -5.48 13.73
C ASP A 174 9.63 -4.15 13.20
N ASP A 175 10.10 -4.11 11.95
CA ASP A 175 10.48 -2.87 11.26
C ASP A 175 9.30 -1.88 11.24
N TYR A 176 8.11 -2.37 10.92
CA TYR A 176 6.88 -1.57 10.95
C TYR A 176 6.59 -1.02 12.36
N ARG A 177 6.68 -1.86 13.40
CA ARG A 177 6.43 -1.44 14.80
C ARG A 177 7.43 -0.40 15.28
N VAL A 178 8.70 -0.50 14.87
CA VAL A 178 9.73 0.50 15.20
C VAL A 178 9.37 1.83 14.54
N ARG A 179 9.10 1.82 13.23
CA ARG A 179 8.73 3.03 12.49
C ARG A 179 7.43 3.67 13.00
N ALA A 180 6.43 2.87 13.32
CA ALA A 180 5.17 3.36 13.87
C ALA A 180 5.35 4.05 15.25
N ARG A 181 6.35 3.63 16.04
CA ARG A 181 6.73 4.32 17.29
C ARG A 181 7.46 5.63 17.00
N GLU A 182 8.41 5.64 16.06
CA GLU A 182 9.15 6.86 15.66
C GLU A 182 8.22 7.95 15.13
N LEU A 183 7.22 7.57 14.34
CA LEU A 183 6.26 8.49 13.76
C LEU A 183 5.12 8.87 14.73
N GLY A 184 5.04 8.24 15.91
CA GLY A 184 3.97 8.48 16.89
C GLY A 184 2.59 7.99 16.44
N ILE A 185 2.51 7.05 15.49
CA ILE A 185 1.26 6.61 14.83
C ILE A 185 0.67 5.34 15.48
N TYR A 186 1.20 4.88 16.63
CA TYR A 186 0.73 3.65 17.26
C TYR A 186 -0.69 3.80 17.84
N GLY A 187 -1.68 3.36 17.07
CA GLY A 187 -3.07 3.17 17.48
C GLY A 187 -4.03 4.31 17.12
N GLY A 188 -4.37 4.49 15.83
CA GLY A 188 -5.57 5.22 15.36
C GLY A 188 -5.67 6.72 15.67
N TYR A 189 -4.85 7.22 16.58
CA TYR A 189 -4.69 8.64 16.87
C TYR A 189 -3.54 9.13 16.00
N ALA A 190 -3.89 9.94 14.99
CA ALA A 190 -2.95 10.88 14.42
C ALA A 190 -2.32 11.66 15.58
N ALA A 191 -1.03 11.97 15.45
CA ALA A 191 -0.33 12.87 16.35
C ALA A 191 -1.27 13.99 16.83
N LYS A 192 -1.40 14.15 18.15
CA LYS A 192 -1.93 15.41 18.68
C LYS A 192 -1.14 16.54 18.00
N PRO A 193 -1.79 17.63 17.54
CA PRO A 193 -1.07 18.79 17.07
C PRO A 193 -0.03 19.17 18.14
N ALA A 194 1.16 19.55 17.70
CA ALA A 194 2.19 20.08 18.57
C ALA A 194 1.74 21.46 19.10
N SER A 195 0.85 21.43 20.07
CA SER A 195 0.54 22.53 20.97
C SER A 195 0.33 21.86 22.33
N ASP A 196 1.41 21.79 23.09
CA ASP A 196 1.44 21.97 24.54
C ASP A 196 2.89 21.73 24.96
N ALA A 197 3.70 22.79 24.91
CA ALA A 197 4.90 22.85 25.72
C ALA A 197 4.46 22.74 27.20
N PRO A 198 5.13 21.96 28.05
CA PRO A 198 4.78 21.89 29.45
C PRO A 198 5.04 23.25 30.11
N GLN A 199 3.98 23.98 30.47
CA GLN A 199 4.10 24.99 31.52
C GLN A 199 4.25 24.27 32.85
N GLU A 200 5.35 24.53 33.54
CA GLU A 200 5.55 24.12 34.93
C GLU A 200 4.56 24.85 35.85
N THR A 201 3.96 24.12 36.81
CA THR A 201 3.62 24.46 38.22
C THR A 201 2.47 23.56 38.76
N PRO A 202 2.20 23.46 40.09
CA PRO A 202 2.69 22.43 41.02
C PRO A 202 1.56 21.46 41.48
N PRO A 203 1.82 20.48 42.37
CA PRO A 203 1.01 19.25 42.44
C PRO A 203 -0.16 19.34 43.42
N GLU A 204 -1.31 18.76 43.08
CA GLU A 204 -2.16 18.12 44.11
C GLU A 204 -3.22 17.13 43.56
N SER A 205 -3.23 15.95 44.20
CA SER A 205 -4.31 14.98 44.39
C SER A 205 -4.91 14.18 43.21
N THR A 206 -4.56 12.89 43.16
CA THR A 206 -5.39 11.78 42.67
C THR A 206 -6.70 11.67 43.46
N PRO A 207 -7.83 11.20 42.86
CA PRO A 207 -7.98 9.77 42.54
C PRO A 207 -8.83 9.41 41.31
N GLY A 208 -8.75 8.14 40.88
CA GLY A 208 -9.81 7.49 40.08
C GLY A 208 -9.33 6.72 38.85
N VAL A 209 -8.78 5.52 39.06
CA VAL A 209 -8.40 4.58 38.00
C VAL A 209 -9.64 4.01 37.31
N VAL A 210 -9.78 4.22 36.00
CA VAL A 210 -10.55 3.33 35.11
C VAL A 210 -9.58 2.74 34.10
N LYS A 211 -9.24 1.46 34.29
CA LYS A 211 -8.41 0.69 33.36
C LYS A 211 -9.18 0.47 32.04
N GLY A 212 -9.02 1.38 31.09
CA GLY A 212 -9.37 1.15 29.69
C GLY A 212 -8.40 0.13 29.09
N GLY A 213 -8.82 -1.12 28.97
CA GLY A 213 -8.04 -2.17 28.33
C GLY A 213 -7.69 -1.78 26.89
N ARG A 214 -6.39 -1.79 26.55
CA ARG A 214 -5.89 -1.58 25.19
C ARG A 214 -6.45 -2.67 24.27
N PHE A 215 -7.24 -2.30 23.26
CA PHE A 215 -7.63 -3.22 22.19
C PHE A 215 -6.39 -3.54 21.34
N ILE A 216 -5.82 -4.73 21.56
CA ILE A 216 -4.78 -5.30 20.71
C ILE A 216 -5.45 -6.34 19.81
N PRO A 217 -5.49 -6.11 18.47
CA PRO A 217 -5.98 -7.09 17.51
C PRO A 217 -5.34 -8.46 17.73
N ALA A 218 -6.13 -9.53 17.64
CA ALA A 218 -5.71 -10.87 18.03
C ALA A 218 -4.43 -11.35 17.30
N PHE A 219 -4.23 -10.95 16.04
CA PHE A 219 -3.07 -11.32 15.22
C PHE A 219 -1.77 -10.60 15.61
N LEU A 220 -1.82 -9.56 16.46
CA LEU A 220 -0.65 -8.85 16.99
C LEU A 220 -0.22 -9.34 18.37
N ARG A 221 -0.95 -10.27 18.98
CA ARG A 221 -0.58 -10.87 20.25
C ARG A 221 0.50 -11.93 19.99
N ARG A 222 1.60 -11.89 20.74
CA ARG A 222 2.57 -12.99 20.74
C ARG A 222 1.82 -14.23 21.28
N SER A 223 1.84 -15.33 20.54
CA SER A 223 1.46 -16.63 21.07
C SER A 223 2.46 -17.00 22.17
N GLU A 224 1.94 -17.21 23.38
CA GLU A 224 2.67 -17.87 24.48
C GLU A 224 2.94 -19.34 24.14
#